data_AF-A0A382T1M2-F1
#
_entry.id   AF-A0A382T1M2-F1
#
_cell.length_a   1.000
_cell.length_b   1.000
_cell.length_c   1.000
_cell.angle_alpha   90.00
_cell.angle_beta   90.00
_cell.angle_gamma   90.00
#
_symmetry.space_group_name_H-M   'P 1'
#
loop_
_entity.id
_entity.type
_entity.pdbx_description
1 polymer ?
#
loop_
_entity_poly.entity_id
_entity_poly.type
_entity_poly.pdbx_seq_one_letter_code
_entity_poly.pdbx_strand_id
1 'polypeptide(L)' 'MKTDAEIYSNPDKTYEVRLLRTNKSAGHYKSLKDALKKKANVEKYMEGAYATIVRVDPKTFKPLYGKDGWPVPL' A
#
# COMPACT_ATOMS: atom_id res chain seq x y z
N MET A 1 -19.73 -12.44 -12.76
CA MET A 1 -18.93 -11.19 -12.76
C MET A 1 -17.77 -11.41 -11.80
N LYS A 2 -16.52 -11.15 -12.21
CA LYS A 2 -15.38 -11.16 -11.28
C LYS A 2 -15.51 -9.95 -10.35
N THR A 3 -15.27 -10.15 -9.06
CA THR A 3 -15.24 -9.07 -8.07
C THR A 3 -14.10 -8.09 -8.39
N ASP A 4 -14.20 -6.84 -7.97
CA ASP A 4 -13.09 -5.89 -8.11
C ASP A 4 -11.83 -6.42 -7.39
N ALA A 5 -12.01 -7.18 -6.30
CA ALA A 5 -10.93 -7.93 -5.68
C ALA A 5 -10.27 -8.93 -6.64
N GLU A 6 -10.99 -9.66 -7.48
CA GLU A 6 -10.41 -10.61 -8.44
C GLU A 6 -9.83 -9.96 -9.71
N ILE A 7 -10.40 -8.83 -10.15
CA ILE A 7 -9.92 -8.08 -11.33
C ILE A 7 -8.64 -7.31 -10.98
N TYR A 8 -8.60 -6.73 -9.77
CA TYR A 8 -7.48 -5.91 -9.28
C TYR A 8 -6.57 -6.64 -8.29
N SER A 9 -6.86 -7.90 -7.95
CA SER A 9 -5.87 -8.81 -7.36
C SER A 9 -4.88 -9.23 -8.44
N ASN A 10 -4.00 -8.30 -8.79
CA ASN A 10 -2.76 -8.66 -9.44
C ASN A 10 -1.98 -9.59 -8.48
N PRO A 11 -1.68 -10.85 -8.85
CA PRO A 11 -0.87 -11.74 -8.01
C PRO A 11 0.53 -11.17 -7.72
N ASP A 12 1.01 -10.24 -8.55
CA ASP A 12 2.31 -9.57 -8.41
C ASP A 12 2.23 -8.18 -7.74
N LYS A 13 1.11 -7.85 -7.08
CA LYS A 13 0.94 -6.55 -6.41
C LYS A 13 2.01 -6.33 -5.33
N THR A 14 2.53 -5.11 -5.26
CA THR A 14 3.45 -4.66 -4.21
C THR A 14 2.70 -3.75 -3.23
N TYR A 15 3.06 -3.80 -1.96
CA TYR A 15 2.51 -2.97 -0.90
C TYR A 15 3.49 -1.86 -0.57
N GLU A 16 3.10 -0.61 -0.83
CA GLU A 16 3.83 0.57 -0.39
C GLU A 16 3.35 0.98 1.00
N VAL A 17 4.26 1.14 1.96
CA VAL A 17 3.96 1.83 3.21
C VAL A 17 4.18 3.32 2.97
N ARG A 18 3.15 4.14 3.08
CA ARG A 18 3.19 5.57 2.76
C ARG A 18 2.97 6.40 4.01
N LEU A 19 3.87 7.35 4.25
CA LEU A 19 3.77 8.30 5.35
C LEU A 19 2.69 9.34 5.05
N LEU A 20 1.69 9.50 5.91
CA LEU A 20 0.56 10.40 5.67
C LEU A 20 0.97 11.87 5.67
N ARG A 21 1.88 12.27 6.57
CA ARG A 21 2.31 13.67 6.70
C ARG A 21 3.08 14.18 5.49
N THR A 22 3.87 13.32 4.85
CA THR A 22 4.81 13.73 3.79
C THR A 22 4.46 13.14 2.43
N ASN A 23 3.47 12.25 2.37
CA ASN A 23 3.10 11.48 1.18
C ASN A 23 4.28 10.70 0.56
N LYS A 24 5.35 10.46 1.34
CA LYS A 24 6.55 9.72 0.92
C LYS A 24 6.42 8.25 1.24
N SER A 25 7.04 7.40 0.42
CA SER A 25 7.17 5.97 0.70
C SER A 25 8.16 5.73 1.84
N ALA A 26 7.76 4.89 2.80
CA ALA A 26 8.59 4.31 3.85
C ALA A 26 9.08 2.89 3.49
N GLY A 27 8.73 2.39 2.29
CA GLY A 27 9.18 1.11 1.76
C GLY A 27 8.14 0.42 0.87
N HIS A 28 8.61 -0.51 0.05
CA HIS A 28 7.81 -1.39 -0.80
C HIS A 28 8.01 -2.85 -0.38
N TYR A 29 6.92 -3.62 -0.34
CA TYR A 29 6.91 -4.97 0.21
C TYR A 29 6.10 -5.91 -0.69
N LYS A 30 6.62 -7.12 -0.94
CA LYS A 30 5.86 -8.16 -1.66
C LYS A 30 4.80 -8.83 -0.77
N SER A 31 4.96 -8.74 0.54
CA SER A 31 4.09 -9.36 1.53
C SER A 31 3.33 -8.30 2.32
N LEU A 32 2.02 -8.49 2.47
CA LEU A 32 1.18 -7.64 3.32
C LEU A 32 1.65 -7.70 4.79
N LYS A 33 2.10 -8.86 5.25
CA LYS A 33 2.60 -9.04 6.62
C LYS A 33 3.81 -8.15 6.90
N ASP A 34 4.72 -8.02 5.95
CA ASP A 34 5.92 -7.19 6.10
C ASP A 34 5.57 -5.71 6.03
N ALA A 35 4.63 -5.33 5.15
CA ALA A 35 4.10 -3.97 5.09
C ALA A 35 3.42 -3.56 6.40
N LEU A 36 2.61 -4.44 6.99
CA LEU A 36 1.97 -4.23 8.29
C LEU A 36 3.00 -4.09 9.41
N LYS A 37 4.03 -4.94 9.43
CA LYS A 37 5.13 -4.84 10.40
C LYS A 37 5.87 -3.51 10.28
N LYS A 38 6.12 -3.04 9.05
CA LYS A 38 6.74 -1.74 8.82
C LYS A 38 5.83 -0.59 9.23
N LYS A 39 4.54 -0.61 8.89
CA LYS A 39 3.56 0.39 9.33
C LYS A 39 3.58 0.54 10.85
N ALA A 40 3.48 -0.58 11.58
CA ALA A 40 3.52 -0.58 13.04
C ALA A 40 4.87 -0.05 13.58
N ASN A 41 5.99 -0.35 12.91
CA ASN A 41 7.30 0.18 13.30
C ASN A 41 7.38 1.70 13.10
N VAL A 42 6.88 2.23 11.99
CA VAL A 42 6.81 3.69 11.74
C VAL A 42 5.96 4.36 12.82
N GLU A 43 4.75 3.86 13.06
CA GLU A 43 3.81 4.45 14.02
C GLU A 43 4.31 4.37 15.47
N LYS A 44 5.14 3.37 15.80
CA LYS A 44 5.68 3.18 17.16
C LYS A 44 6.94 4.02 17.45
N TYR A 45 7.83 4.16 16.47
CA TYR A 45 9.18 4.71 16.71
C TYR A 45 9.41 6.08 16.07
N MET A 46 8.54 6.54 15.18
CA MET A 46 8.60 7.89 14.63
C MET A 46 7.48 8.73 15.26
N GLU A 47 7.85 9.60 16.18
CA GLU A 47 6.91 10.45 16.90
C GLU A 47 6.06 11.29 15.94
N GLY A 48 4.74 11.19 16.07
CA GLY A 48 3.76 11.87 15.21
C GLY A 48 3.72 11.36 13.76
N ALA A 49 4.37 10.25 13.43
CA ALA A 49 4.29 9.64 12.11
C ALA A 49 3.10 8.67 12.04
N TYR A 50 2.23 8.92 11.07
CA TYR A 50 1.19 7.98 10.66
C TYR A 50 1.51 7.43 9.28
N ALA A 51 1.22 6.15 9.07
CA ALA A 51 1.42 5.50 7.78
C ALA A 51 0.15 4.78 7.33
N THR A 52 -0.05 4.71 6.02
CA THR A 52 -1.04 3.85 5.39
C THR A 52 -0.33 2.84 4.49
N ILE A 53 -1.04 1.82 4.04
CA ILE A 53 -0.52 0.87 3.07
C ILE A 53 -1.33 1.00 1.79
N VAL A 54 -0.64 1.17 0.67
CA VAL A 54 -1.23 1.33 -0.66
C VAL A 54 -0.79 0.17 -1.54
N ARG A 55 -1.71 -0.41 -2.31
CA ARG A 55 -1.34 -1.39 -3.34
C ARG A 55 -0.80 -0.64 -4.56
N VAL A 56 0.40 -1.00 -5.01
CA VAL A 56 1.08 -0.37 -6.14
C VAL A 56 1.49 -1.40 -7.19
N ASP A 57 1.60 -0.94 -8.43
CA ASP A 57 2.17 -1.71 -9.52
C ASP A 57 3.66 -2.01 -9.26
N PRO A 58 4.12 -3.25 -9.38
CA PRO A 58 5.50 -3.64 -9.03
C PRO A 58 6.58 -3.07 -9.95
N LYS A 59 6.22 -2.58 -11.14
CA LYS A 59 7.18 -2.04 -12.13
C LYS A 59 7.26 -0.52 -12.07
N THR A 60 6.12 0.13 -11.87
CA THR A 60 5.98 1.58 -11.93
C THR A 60 5.83 2.24 -10.57
N PHE A 61 5.55 1.46 -9.52
CA PHE A 61 5.22 1.91 -8.16
C PHE A 61 4.07 2.91 -8.09
N LYS A 62 3.24 2.95 -9.13
CA LYS A 62 2.03 3.77 -9.14
C LYS A 62 0.93 3.07 -8.35
N PRO A 63 0.10 3.81 -7.59
CA PRO A 63 -1.07 3.23 -6.94
C PRO A 63 -1.95 2.50 -7.95
N LEU A 64 -2.42 1.33 -7.56
CA LEU A 64 -3.47 0.64 -8.29
C LEU A 64 -4.80 1.27 -7.89
N TYR A 65 -5.59 1.69 -8.89
CA TYR A 65 -6.88 2.32 -8.69
C TYR A 65 -8.01 1.35 -9.02
N GLY A 66 -9.09 1.39 -8.24
CA GLY A 66 -10.34 0.72 -8.55
C GLY A 66 -11.08 1.42 -9.69
N LYS A 67 -12.20 0.83 -10.13
CA LYS A 67 -13.08 1.43 -11.16
C LYS A 67 -13.68 2.76 -10.74
N ASP A 68 -13.75 2.99 -9.44
CA ASP A 68 -14.22 4.21 -8.79
C ASP A 68 -13.19 5.36 -8.82
N GLY A 69 -11.98 5.11 -9.35
CA GLY A 69 -10.90 6.10 -9.40
C GLY A 69 -10.17 6.29 -8.06
N TRP A 70 -10.51 5.51 -7.03
CA TRP A 70 -9.84 5.55 -5.73
C TRP A 70 -8.75 4.48 -5.64
N PRO A 71 -7.65 4.72 -4.88
CA PRO A 71 -6.65 3.69 -4.63
C PRO A 71 -7.32 2.48 -4.00
N VAL A 72 -7.07 1.29 -4.53
CA VAL A 72 -7.74 0.08 -4.03
C VAL A 72 -7.42 -0.07 -2.53
N PRO A 73 -8.42 0.03 -1.64
CA PRO A 73 -8.18 -0.05 -0.21
C PRO A 73 -7.67 -1.44 0.15
N LEU A 74 -6.82 -1.49 1.18
CA LEU A 74 -6.33 -2.76 1.70
C LEU A 74 -7.43 -3.50 2.44
#